data_AF-A0A016U8Y9-F1
#
_entry.id   AF-A0A016U8Y9-F1
#
_cell.length_a   1.000
_cell.length_b   1.000
_cell.length_c   1.000
_cell.angle_alpha   90.00
_cell.angle_beta   90.00
_cell.angle_gamma   90.00
#
_symmetry.space_group_name_H-M   'P 1'
#
loop_
_entity.id
_entity.type
_entity.pdbx_description
1 polymer ?
#
loop_
_entity_poly.entity_id
_entity_poly.type
_entity_poly.pdbx_seq_one_letter_code
_entity_poly.pdbx_strand_id
1 'polypeptide(L)'
;MTRALYFALVCALLGSALAATTKKPIPACGKCLPRNVALIAASGPGTVKPTVKILANTAAGCRRMNVICTTPAGGTISSMEFNRSLGGPYEAKTVTALVTCGADQKWRFSKNGAVILVNSVGCMYV
;
A
#
# COMPACT_ATOMS: atom_id res chain seq x y z
N MET A 1 68.72 -10.11 -21.35
CA MET A 1 67.69 -9.12 -21.77
C MET A 1 66.36 -9.83 -21.81
N THR A 2 65.73 -10.01 -20.66
CA THR A 2 64.61 -10.94 -20.50
C THR A 2 63.97 -10.62 -19.15
N ARG A 3 62.65 -10.39 -19.11
CA ARG A 3 61.76 -10.26 -17.91
C ARG A 3 60.99 -8.94 -17.71
N ALA A 4 61.01 -7.98 -18.62
CA ALA A 4 60.27 -6.72 -18.41
C ALA A 4 58.87 -6.65 -19.06
N LEU A 5 58.42 -7.66 -19.80
CA LEU A 5 57.23 -7.53 -20.68
C LEU A 5 56.04 -8.46 -20.37
N TYR A 6 56.09 -9.25 -19.29
CA TYR A 6 55.00 -10.18 -18.95
C TYR A 6 54.14 -9.75 -17.74
N PHE A 7 54.38 -8.57 -17.17
CA PHE A 7 53.66 -8.14 -15.95
C PHE A 7 52.50 -7.17 -16.21
N ALA A 8 52.21 -6.82 -17.45
CA ALA A 8 51.18 -5.82 -17.79
C ALA A 8 49.85 -6.42 -18.30
N LEU A 9 49.72 -7.75 -18.41
CA LEU A 9 48.55 -8.37 -19.08
C LEU A 9 47.60 -9.17 -18.17
N VAL A 10 47.85 -9.26 -16.86
CA VAL A 10 47.10 -10.18 -15.98
C VAL A 10 46.15 -9.48 -15.00
N CYS A 11 46.18 -8.14 -14.88
CA CYS A 11 45.27 -7.42 -13.96
C CYS A 11 43.94 -6.96 -14.58
N ALA A 12 43.66 -7.27 -15.84
CA ALA A 12 42.46 -6.79 -16.53
C ALA A 12 41.27 -7.77 -16.53
N LEU A 13 41.31 -8.89 -15.80
CA LEU A 13 40.35 -10.00 -16.00
C LEU A 13 39.51 -10.48 -14.81
N LEU A 14 39.57 -9.87 -13.63
CA LEU A 14 38.83 -10.37 -12.46
C LEU A 14 38.04 -9.28 -11.71
N GLY A 15 37.54 -8.29 -12.46
CA GLY A 15 36.64 -7.25 -11.95
C GLY A 15 35.18 -7.48 -12.33
N SER A 16 34.75 -8.72 -12.59
CA SER A 16 33.33 -9.05 -12.69
C SER A 16 32.72 -8.98 -11.30
N ALA A 17 32.53 -7.76 -10.80
CA ALA A 17 31.60 -7.51 -9.72
C ALA A 17 30.25 -8.04 -10.19
N LEU A 18 29.94 -9.29 -9.85
CA LEU A 18 28.55 -9.70 -9.70
C LEU A 18 27.96 -8.65 -8.78
N ALA A 19 27.22 -7.71 -9.36
CA ALA A 19 26.25 -6.93 -8.62
C ALA A 19 25.25 -7.96 -8.10
N ALA A 20 25.59 -8.59 -6.97
CA ALA A 20 24.69 -9.37 -6.18
C ALA A 20 23.55 -8.41 -5.90
N THR A 21 22.43 -8.63 -6.57
CA THR A 21 21.18 -7.92 -6.34
C THR A 21 20.71 -8.37 -4.95
N THR A 22 21.34 -7.81 -3.92
CA THR A 22 20.89 -7.92 -2.55
C THR A 22 19.51 -7.31 -2.55
N LYS A 23 18.50 -8.17 -2.58
CA LYS A 23 17.10 -7.76 -2.53
C LYS A 23 16.96 -6.93 -1.27
N LYS A 24 16.85 -5.60 -1.43
CA LYS A 24 16.79 -4.64 -0.32
C LYS A 24 15.77 -5.19 0.69
N PRO A 25 16.16 -5.37 1.96
CA PRO A 25 15.26 -5.96 2.94
C PRO A 25 13.97 -5.17 2.98
N ILE A 26 12.84 -5.87 2.98
CA ILE A 26 11.52 -5.24 2.99
C ILE A 26 11.41 -4.45 4.30
N PRO A 27 11.21 -3.12 4.24
CA PRO A 27 11.07 -2.30 5.44
C PRO A 27 9.84 -2.73 6.23
N ALA A 28 9.75 -2.38 7.52
CA ALA A 28 8.59 -2.73 8.34
C ALA A 28 7.26 -2.25 7.73
N CYS A 29 7.27 -1.05 7.12
CA CYS A 29 6.12 -0.51 6.39
C CYS A 29 5.78 -1.26 5.08
N GLY A 30 6.61 -2.20 4.64
CA GLY A 30 6.31 -3.10 3.51
C GLY A 30 5.60 -4.38 3.93
N LYS A 31 5.44 -4.63 5.24
CA LYS A 31 4.99 -5.91 5.78
C LYS A 31 3.49 -6.00 6.11
N CYS A 32 2.74 -4.91 6.00
CA CYS A 32 1.29 -4.98 6.23
C CYS A 32 0.62 -5.97 5.27
N LEU A 33 -0.33 -6.73 5.80
CA LEU A 33 -1.15 -7.64 5.01
C LEU A 33 -2.53 -7.02 4.79
N PRO A 34 -3.10 -7.11 3.58
CA PRO A 34 -4.42 -6.52 3.29
C PRO A 34 -5.52 -7.06 4.21
N ARG A 35 -5.43 -8.34 4.58
CA ARG A 35 -6.37 -9.01 5.51
C ARG A 35 -6.38 -8.43 6.93
N ASN A 36 -5.40 -7.61 7.31
CA ASN A 36 -5.38 -6.94 8.61
C ASN A 36 -6.38 -5.78 8.66
N VAL A 37 -6.97 -5.40 7.53
CA VAL A 37 -8.13 -4.50 7.46
C VAL A 37 -9.39 -5.36 7.27
N ALA A 38 -10.25 -5.37 8.28
CA ALA A 38 -11.52 -6.08 8.20
C ALA A 38 -12.49 -5.33 7.26
N LEU A 39 -13.04 -6.03 6.27
CA LEU A 39 -14.08 -5.51 5.39
C LEU A 39 -15.42 -5.89 5.99
N ILE A 40 -16.13 -4.91 6.53
CA ILE A 40 -17.34 -5.12 7.33
C ILE A 40 -18.56 -4.48 6.66
N ALA A 41 -19.76 -4.88 7.09
CA ALA A 41 -20.96 -4.10 6.84
C ALA A 41 -20.83 -2.73 7.54
N ALA A 42 -21.29 -1.66 6.86
CA ALA A 42 -21.38 -0.34 7.47
C ALA A 42 -22.51 -0.29 8.52
N SER A 43 -22.49 0.75 9.36
CA SER A 43 -23.43 0.88 10.49
C SER A 43 -24.86 1.30 10.11
N GLY A 44 -25.08 1.77 8.88
CA GLY A 44 -26.36 2.30 8.39
C GLY A 44 -27.12 1.42 7.38
N PRO A 45 -28.31 1.85 6.94
CA PRO A 45 -29.07 1.18 5.86
C PRO A 45 -28.28 1.21 4.55
N GLY A 46 -28.42 0.17 3.73
CA GLY A 46 -27.70 0.06 2.45
C GLY A 46 -26.21 -0.17 2.64
N THR A 47 -25.78 -1.43 2.70
CA THR A 47 -24.37 -1.79 2.87
C THR A 47 -23.83 -2.45 1.61
N VAL A 48 -22.67 -2.00 1.14
CA VAL A 48 -21.91 -2.69 0.09
C VAL A 48 -20.56 -3.14 0.66
N LYS A 49 -20.07 -4.29 0.21
CA LYS A 49 -18.75 -4.76 0.65
C LYS A 49 -17.66 -3.92 -0.02
N PRO A 50 -16.71 -3.33 0.73
CA PRO A 50 -15.56 -2.67 0.12
C PRO A 50 -14.74 -3.63 -0.71
N THR A 51 -14.12 -3.11 -1.76
CA THR A 51 -13.09 -3.83 -2.53
C THR A 51 -11.71 -3.24 -2.24
N VAL A 52 -10.68 -4.06 -2.35
CA VAL A 52 -9.30 -3.65 -2.08
C VAL A 52 -8.46 -3.87 -3.33
N LYS A 53 -7.75 -2.82 -3.76
CA LYS A 53 -6.77 -2.87 -4.84
C LYS A 53 -5.39 -2.58 -4.29
N ILE A 54 -4.51 -3.58 -4.31
CA ILE A 54 -3.11 -3.40 -3.92
C ILE A 54 -2.38 -2.58 -4.97
N LEU A 55 -1.59 -1.60 -4.53
CA LEU A 55 -0.81 -0.74 -5.39
C LEU A 55 0.68 -1.11 -5.27
N ALA A 56 1.48 -0.65 -6.24
CA ALA A 56 2.94 -0.71 -6.13
C ALA A 56 3.39 0.00 -4.85
N ASN A 57 4.43 -0.53 -4.19
CA ASN A 57 4.98 0.10 -3.00
C ASN A 57 5.50 1.52 -3.28
N THR A 58 5.64 2.34 -2.24
CA THR A 58 6.32 3.64 -2.35
C THR A 58 7.82 3.44 -2.67
N ALA A 59 8.52 4.51 -3.06
CA ALA A 59 9.97 4.47 -3.27
C ALA A 59 10.74 4.03 -2.00
N ALA A 60 10.20 4.33 -0.82
CA ALA A 60 10.73 3.86 0.46
C ALA A 60 10.47 2.37 0.73
N GLY A 61 9.67 1.69 -0.11
CA GLY A 61 9.30 0.29 0.03
C GLY A 61 8.04 0.04 0.88
N CYS A 62 7.29 1.09 1.22
CA CYS A 62 6.07 0.95 2.03
C CYS A 62 4.88 0.49 1.19
N ARG A 63 4.08 -0.43 1.76
CA ARG A 63 2.90 -0.98 1.09
C ARG A 63 1.77 0.04 1.11
N ARG A 64 1.01 0.09 0.03
CA ARG A 64 -0.19 0.92 -0.09
C ARG A 64 -1.27 0.18 -0.86
N MET A 65 -2.52 0.52 -0.56
CA MET A 65 -3.68 -0.04 -1.25
C MET A 65 -4.80 0.99 -1.30
N ASN A 66 -5.64 0.88 -2.33
CA ASN A 66 -6.91 1.57 -2.39
C ASN A 66 -7.98 0.68 -1.78
N VAL A 67 -8.74 1.24 -0.85
CA VAL A 67 -10.04 0.67 -0.46
C VAL A 67 -11.10 1.44 -1.23
N ILE A 68 -12.04 0.72 -1.83
CA ILE A 68 -12.99 1.27 -2.79
C ILE A 68 -14.41 0.86 -2.37
N CYS A 69 -15.28 1.87 -2.24
CA CYS A 69 -16.72 1.71 -2.09
C CYS A 69 -17.39 2.13 -3.40
N THR A 70 -18.09 1.22 -4.05
CA THR A 70 -18.83 1.52 -5.29
C THR A 70 -20.32 1.43 -5.00
N THR A 71 -21.06 2.48 -5.35
CA THR A 71 -22.51 2.50 -5.24
C THR A 71 -23.13 1.44 -6.14
N PRO A 72 -23.98 0.53 -5.63
CA PRO A 72 -24.65 -0.46 -6.44
C PRO A 72 -25.69 0.19 -7.36
N ALA A 73 -26.17 -0.57 -8.35
CA ALA A 73 -27.27 -0.13 -9.21
C ALA A 73 -28.52 0.17 -8.36
N GLY A 74 -29.13 1.33 -8.58
CA GLY A 74 -30.26 1.83 -7.77
C GLY A 74 -29.86 2.72 -6.59
N GLY A 75 -28.59 2.78 -6.20
CA GLY A 75 -28.09 3.75 -5.22
C GLY A 75 -27.70 5.09 -5.85
N THR A 76 -27.81 6.16 -5.09
CA THR A 76 -27.44 7.54 -5.41
C THR A 76 -25.95 7.79 -5.19
N ILE A 77 -25.44 7.57 -3.98
CA ILE A 77 -24.03 7.82 -3.62
C ILE A 77 -23.58 6.84 -2.54
N SER A 78 -22.28 6.63 -2.42
CA SER A 78 -21.66 5.86 -1.35
C SER A 78 -20.79 6.71 -0.46
N SER A 79 -20.63 6.27 0.78
CA SER A 79 -19.74 6.84 1.78
C SER A 79 -18.93 5.72 2.44
N MET A 80 -17.78 6.07 3.03
CA MET A 80 -16.86 5.12 3.64
C MET A 80 -16.75 5.35 5.15
N GLU A 81 -16.78 4.27 5.91
CA GLU A 81 -16.56 4.28 7.36
C GLU A 81 -15.21 3.63 7.67
N PHE A 82 -14.43 4.26 8.54
CA PHE A 82 -13.24 3.65 9.13
C PHE A 82 -13.53 3.28 10.58
N ASN A 83 -13.28 2.03 10.96
CA ASN A 83 -13.47 1.54 12.33
C ASN A 83 -14.90 1.74 12.87
N ARG A 84 -15.94 1.58 12.03
CA ARG A 84 -17.35 1.85 12.37
C ARG A 84 -17.64 3.29 12.80
N SER A 85 -16.74 4.22 12.48
CA SER A 85 -16.97 5.63 12.63
C SER A 85 -17.01 6.26 11.24
N LEU A 86 -17.94 7.20 11.05
CA LEU A 86 -17.96 8.06 9.87
C LEU A 86 -16.69 8.92 9.90
N GLY A 87 -15.67 8.42 9.21
CA GLY A 87 -14.36 9.05 9.07
C GLY A 87 -13.92 9.15 7.61
N GLY A 88 -14.80 8.79 6.67
CA GLY A 88 -14.58 8.85 5.24
C GLY A 88 -14.92 10.24 4.69
N PRO A 89 -13.96 10.98 4.14
CA PRO A 89 -14.17 12.35 3.72
C PRO A 89 -14.96 12.61 2.44
N TYR A 90 -15.47 11.57 1.79
CA TYR A 90 -15.92 11.65 0.41
C TYR A 90 -17.21 10.86 0.23
N GLU A 91 -18.22 11.53 -0.29
CA GLU A 91 -19.44 10.93 -0.80
C GLU A 91 -19.42 11.02 -2.32
N ALA A 92 -19.50 9.87 -2.98
CA ALA A 92 -19.48 9.79 -4.44
C ALA A 92 -20.06 8.45 -4.90
N LYS A 93 -20.35 8.32 -6.19
CA LYS A 93 -20.68 7.02 -6.81
C LYS A 93 -19.58 5.98 -6.61
N THR A 94 -18.34 6.42 -6.55
CA THR A 94 -17.18 5.58 -6.22
C THR A 94 -16.27 6.33 -5.27
N VAL A 95 -16.19 5.88 -4.03
CA VAL A 95 -15.30 6.44 -3.01
C VAL A 95 -14.04 5.60 -2.96
N THR A 96 -12.88 6.24 -3.12
CA THR A 96 -11.58 5.58 -3.03
C THR A 96 -10.75 6.22 -1.94
N ALA A 97 -10.24 5.39 -1.02
CA ALA A 97 -9.31 5.82 0.01
C ALA A 97 -7.95 5.14 -0.18
N LEU A 98 -6.90 5.95 -0.29
CA LEU A 98 -5.53 5.46 -0.29
C LEU A 98 -5.09 5.22 1.16
N VAL A 99 -4.83 3.96 1.51
CA VAL A 99 -4.23 3.61 2.79
C VAL A 99 -2.80 3.16 2.61
N THR A 100 -1.92 3.60 3.52
CA THR A 100 -0.50 3.30 3.50
C THR A 100 -0.11 2.60 4.79
N CYS A 101 0.73 1.57 4.68
CA CYS A 101 1.29 0.88 5.82
C CYS A 101 2.39 1.73 6.46
N GLY A 102 2.34 1.91 7.79
CA GLY A 102 3.41 2.58 8.53
C GLY A 102 4.45 1.62 9.10
N ALA A 103 5.50 2.19 9.71
CA ALA A 103 6.61 1.41 10.25
C ALA A 103 6.21 0.47 11.40
N ASP A 104 5.13 0.78 12.13
CA ASP A 104 4.52 -0.07 13.15
C ASP A 104 3.58 -1.15 12.58
N GLN A 105 3.59 -1.34 11.25
CA GLN A 105 2.77 -2.32 10.53
C GLN A 105 1.25 -2.11 10.66
N LYS A 106 0.83 -0.86 10.92
CA LYS A 106 -0.59 -0.46 10.89
C LYS A 106 -0.93 0.27 9.60
N TRP A 107 -2.11 -0.02 9.06
CA TRP A 107 -2.67 0.71 7.92
C TRP A 107 -3.14 2.10 8.35
N ARG A 108 -2.86 3.11 7.54
CA ARG A 108 -3.18 4.52 7.80
C ARG A 108 -3.88 5.15 6.63
N PHE A 109 -4.96 5.84 6.91
CA PHE A 109 -5.53 6.82 6.01
C PHE A 109 -5.14 8.21 6.49
N SER A 110 -4.66 9.06 5.58
CA SER A 110 -4.29 10.44 5.92
C SER A 110 -5.12 11.41 5.09
N LYS A 111 -5.73 12.40 5.75
CA LYS A 111 -6.48 13.48 5.08
C LYS A 111 -6.30 14.78 5.85
N ASN A 112 -5.95 15.86 5.15
CA ASN A 112 -5.80 17.20 5.73
C ASN A 112 -4.92 17.23 7.00
N GLY A 113 -3.83 16.46 7.02
CA GLY A 113 -2.94 16.33 8.17
C GLY A 113 -3.41 15.41 9.30
N ALA A 114 -4.69 15.01 9.33
CA ALA A 114 -5.20 14.00 10.24
C ALA A 114 -4.86 12.58 9.76
N VAL A 115 -4.58 11.68 10.70
CA VAL A 115 -4.25 10.28 10.43
C VAL A 115 -5.21 9.37 11.18
N ILE A 116 -5.85 8.46 10.45
CA ILE A 116 -6.72 7.42 10.99
C ILE A 116 -6.01 6.07 10.85
N LEU A 117 -5.84 5.35 11.95
CA LEU A 117 -5.43 3.94 11.90
C LEU A 117 -6.61 3.10 11.41
N VAL A 118 -6.43 2.36 10.32
CA VAL A 118 -7.52 1.63 9.67
C VAL A 118 -7.46 0.16 10.08
N ASN A 119 -8.39 -0.25 10.95
CA ASN A 119 -8.57 -1.65 11.37
C ASN A 119 -9.76 -2.30 10.66
N SER A 120 -10.79 -1.52 10.33
CA SER A 120 -11.91 -1.98 9.52
C SER A 120 -12.42 -0.90 8.58
N VAL A 121 -13.03 -1.33 7.47
CA VAL A 121 -13.69 -0.45 6.50
C VAL A 121 -15.09 -0.98 6.23
N GLY A 122 -16.07 -0.08 6.31
CA GLY A 122 -17.44 -0.31 5.84
C GLY A 122 -17.78 0.66 4.71
N CYS A 123 -18.69 0.25 3.82
CA CYS A 123 -19.25 1.14 2.81
C CYS A 123 -20.77 1.20 2.97
N MET A 124 -21.29 2.40 3.05
CA MET A 124 -22.72 2.68 3.04
C MET A 124 -23.12 3.30 1.71
N TYR A 125 -24.38 3.18 1.34
CA TYR A 125 -24.96 3.92 0.22
C TYR A 125 -26.40 4.33 0.52
N VAL A 126 -26.82 5.42 -0.10
CA VAL A 126 -28.22 5.88 -0.15
C VAL A 126 -28.71 5.85 -1.57
#